data_AF-A0A3S0J771-F1
#
_entry.id   AF-A0A3S0J771-F1
#
_cell.length_a   1.000
_cell.length_b   1.000
_cell.length_c   1.000
_cell.angle_alpha   90.00
_cell.angle_beta   90.00
_cell.angle_gamma   90.00
#
_symmetry.space_group_name_H-M   'P 1'
#
loop_
_entity.id
_entity.type
_entity.pdbx_description
1 polymer ?
#
loop_
_entity_poly.entity_id
_entity_poly.type
_entity_poly.pdbx_seq_one_letter_code
_entity_poly.pdbx_strand_id
1 'polypeptide(L)'
;MNRKIILESLTRALDSWVRNASAAQLWQVHQTGGLGALIDADEEVVQVRIVLGGSRDALSDIGKTDGRLPVTEAFLGSAAWGAPPAQGSPEREQWFLSSELAQTHARQYLVAEVGERRDLLERCVDEWLARRGAAP
;
A
#
# COMPACT_ATOMS: atom_id res chain seq x y z
N MET A 1 -7.46 -16.65 19.61
CA MET A 1 -6.84 -16.20 18.34
C MET A 1 -5.55 -15.41 18.63
N ASN A 2 -4.45 -15.72 17.94
CA ASN A 2 -3.15 -15.11 18.23
C ASN A 2 -2.92 -13.85 17.38
N ARG A 3 -2.80 -12.67 18.03
CA ARG A 3 -2.49 -11.37 17.40
C ARG A 3 -1.31 -11.48 16.41
N LYS A 4 -0.29 -12.27 16.76
CA LYS A 4 0.90 -12.46 15.93
C LYS A 4 0.57 -13.12 14.58
N ILE A 5 -0.34 -14.08 14.56
CA ILE A 5 -0.76 -14.77 13.32
C ILE A 5 -1.48 -13.79 12.39
N ILE A 6 -2.37 -12.96 12.94
CA ILE A 6 -3.08 -11.95 12.14
C ILE A 6 -2.11 -10.93 11.56
N LEU A 7 -1.16 -10.46 12.38
CA LEU A 7 -0.15 -9.51 11.93
C LEU A 7 0.71 -10.10 10.80
N GLU A 8 1.20 -11.33 10.94
CA GLU A 8 2.00 -12.01 9.90
C GLU A 8 1.18 -12.24 8.62
N SER A 9 -0.08 -12.63 8.74
CA SER A 9 -0.99 -12.76 7.59
C SER A 9 -1.26 -11.42 6.92
N LEU A 10 -1.40 -10.34 7.68
CA LEU A 10 -1.59 -8.98 7.17
C LEU A 10 -0.36 -8.50 6.39
N THR A 11 0.84 -8.67 6.95
CA THR A 11 2.09 -8.33 6.26
C THR A 11 2.21 -9.10 4.94
N ARG A 12 1.95 -10.41 4.96
CA ARG A 12 2.00 -11.24 3.74
C ARG A 12 0.96 -10.81 2.70
N ALA A 13 -0.23 -10.43 3.14
CA ALA A 13 -1.29 -9.95 2.25
C ALA A 13 -0.89 -8.61 1.61
N LEU A 14 -0.27 -7.69 2.36
CA LEU A 14 0.28 -6.44 1.83
C LEU A 14 1.40 -6.70 0.82
N ASP A 15 2.38 -7.52 1.15
CA ASP A 15 3.47 -7.86 0.23
C ASP A 15 2.96 -8.49 -1.06
N SER A 16 2.00 -9.42 -0.95
CA SER A 16 1.36 -10.03 -2.10
C SER A 16 0.58 -9.02 -2.93
N TRP A 17 -0.14 -8.11 -2.28
CA TRP A 17 -0.87 -7.05 -2.96
C TRP A 17 0.08 -6.14 -3.73
N VAL A 18 1.16 -5.64 -3.13
CA VAL A 18 2.14 -4.76 -3.79
C VAL A 18 2.76 -5.42 -5.02
N ARG A 19 3.07 -6.73 -4.93
CA ARG A 19 3.62 -7.49 -6.07
C ARG A 19 2.64 -7.63 -7.23
N ASN A 20 1.36 -7.80 -6.94
CA ASN A 20 0.32 -8.09 -7.94
C ASN A 20 -0.52 -6.87 -8.34
N ALA A 21 -0.33 -5.72 -7.69
CA ALA A 21 -1.08 -4.50 -7.98
C ALA A 21 -0.84 -4.04 -9.43
N SER A 22 -1.93 -3.65 -10.11
CA SER A 22 -1.86 -3.04 -11.43
C SER A 22 -1.27 -1.63 -11.37
N ALA A 23 -0.84 -1.09 -12.51
CA ALA A 23 -0.34 0.28 -12.59
C ALA A 23 -1.37 1.30 -12.07
N ALA A 24 -2.64 1.14 -12.43
CA ALA A 24 -3.71 2.02 -11.95
C ALA A 24 -3.88 1.95 -10.42
N GLN A 25 -3.78 0.75 -9.84
CA GLN A 25 -3.88 0.56 -8.38
C GLN A 25 -2.70 1.20 -7.64
N LEU A 26 -1.48 1.05 -8.14
CA LEU A 26 -0.30 1.69 -7.57
C LEU A 26 -0.39 3.22 -7.65
N TRP A 27 -0.83 3.74 -8.80
CA TRP A 27 -1.03 5.17 -8.98
C TRP A 27 -2.04 5.73 -7.98
N GLN A 28 -3.19 5.05 -7.83
CA GLN A 28 -4.24 5.45 -6.89
C GLN A 28 -3.72 5.50 -5.45
N VAL A 29 -2.94 4.50 -5.02
CA VAL A 29 -2.32 4.49 -3.69
C VAL A 29 -1.36 5.67 -3.52
N HIS A 30 -0.50 5.93 -4.49
CA HIS A 30 0.42 7.07 -4.41
C HIS A 30 -0.30 8.43 -4.42
N GLN A 31 -1.43 8.54 -5.11
CA GLN A 31 -2.20 9.77 -5.17
C GLN A 31 -3.03 10.01 -3.92
N THR A 32 -3.71 8.99 -3.42
CA THR A 32 -4.79 9.15 -2.43
C THR A 32 -4.66 8.25 -1.20
N GLY A 33 -3.73 7.28 -1.22
CA GLY A 33 -3.65 6.20 -0.24
C GLY A 33 -4.84 5.25 -0.37
N GLY A 34 -5.41 4.87 0.77
CA GLY A 34 -6.66 4.11 0.82
C GLY A 34 -6.50 2.60 0.73
N LEU A 35 -5.30 2.08 1.03
CA LEU A 35 -5.14 0.67 1.39
C LEU A 35 -5.95 0.40 2.66
N GLY A 36 -6.64 -0.74 2.68
CA GLY A 36 -7.34 -1.23 3.85
C GLY A 36 -7.29 -2.74 3.92
N ALA A 37 -7.53 -3.29 5.11
CA ALA A 37 -7.53 -4.73 5.33
C ALA A 37 -8.93 -5.27 5.63
N LEU A 38 -9.34 -6.27 4.86
CA LEU A 38 -10.44 -7.16 5.21
C LEU A 38 -9.84 -8.39 5.89
N ILE A 39 -10.04 -8.47 7.20
CA ILE A 39 -9.57 -9.58 8.03
C ILE A 39 -10.80 -10.41 8.40
N ASP A 40 -10.85 -11.62 7.86
CA ASP A 40 -11.79 -12.67 8.25
C ASP A 40 -11.02 -13.74 9.01
N ALA A 41 -11.46 -14.08 10.21
CA ALA A 41 -10.74 -15.04 11.01
C ALA A 41 -11.67 -15.86 11.89
N ASP A 42 -11.46 -17.16 11.88
CA ASP A 42 -12.14 -18.16 12.70
C ASP A 42 -11.16 -18.77 13.71
N GLU A 43 -11.60 -19.73 14.53
CA GLU A 43 -10.78 -20.36 15.57
C GLU A 43 -9.47 -20.97 15.04
N GLU A 44 -9.46 -21.43 13.78
CA GLU A 44 -8.31 -22.10 13.16
C GLU A 44 -7.76 -21.40 11.89
N VAL A 45 -8.51 -20.48 11.28
CA VAL A 45 -8.18 -19.92 9.96
C VAL A 45 -8.17 -18.40 10.01
N VAL A 46 -7.09 -17.77 9.55
CA VAL A 46 -7.01 -16.32 9.37
C VAL A 46 -6.83 -16.01 7.89
N GLN A 47 -7.80 -15.32 7.29
CA GLN A 47 -7.74 -14.80 5.94
C GLN A 47 -7.65 -13.28 5.97
N VAL A 48 -6.63 -12.75 5.28
CA VAL A 48 -6.47 -11.30 5.11
C VAL A 48 -6.46 -10.97 3.64
N ARG A 49 -7.27 -9.99 3.26
CA ARG A 49 -7.31 -9.44 1.90
C ARG A 49 -7.12 -7.93 1.97
N ILE A 50 -6.22 -7.42 1.12
CA ILE A 50 -6.01 -5.98 0.95
C ILE A 50 -6.96 -5.45 -0.11
N VAL A 51 -7.66 -4.37 0.22
CA VAL A 51 -8.61 -3.69 -0.66
C VAL A 51 -8.23 -2.23 -0.81
N LEU A 52 -8.58 -1.65 -1.97
CA LEU A 52 -8.47 -0.22 -2.23
C LEU A 52 -9.83 0.45 -2.15
N GLY A 53 -9.90 1.62 -1.51
CA GLY A 53 -11.13 2.40 -1.43
C GLY A 53 -12.17 1.81 -0.46
N GLY A 54 -11.74 0.94 0.44
CA GLY A 54 -12.56 0.50 1.57
C GLY A 54 -12.70 1.58 2.64
N SER A 55 -13.28 1.22 3.78
CA SER A 55 -13.31 2.09 4.96
C SER A 55 -11.89 2.51 5.34
N ARG A 56 -11.68 3.81 5.57
CA ARG A 56 -10.39 4.32 6.03
C ARG A 56 -10.00 3.67 7.36
N ASP A 57 -8.81 3.12 7.39
CA ASP A 57 -8.18 2.49 8.55
C ASP A 57 -6.72 2.96 8.70
N ALA A 58 -5.99 2.40 9.66
CA ALA A 58 -4.58 2.73 9.88
C ALA A 58 -3.67 2.46 8.67
N LEU A 59 -4.08 1.62 7.71
CA LEU A 59 -3.31 1.33 6.49
C LEU A 59 -3.55 2.35 5.39
N SER A 60 -4.59 3.18 5.50
CA SER A 60 -5.00 4.10 4.45
C SER A 60 -3.98 5.20 4.14
N ASP A 61 -3.04 5.44 5.05
CA ASP A 61 -1.95 6.39 4.84
C ASP A 61 -0.69 5.75 4.22
N ILE A 62 -0.62 4.41 4.15
CA ILE A 62 0.49 3.70 3.51
C ILE A 62 0.50 4.03 2.02
N GLY A 63 1.68 4.35 1.50
CA GLY A 63 1.93 4.60 0.10
C GLY A 63 1.55 5.99 -0.38
N LYS A 64 0.85 6.77 0.45
CA LYS A 64 0.32 8.06 0.03
C LYS A 64 1.45 9.08 -0.05
N THR A 65 1.71 9.55 -1.27
CA THR A 65 2.73 10.55 -1.56
C THR A 65 2.19 11.78 -2.28
N ASP A 66 0.87 11.93 -2.37
CA ASP A 66 0.18 12.99 -3.13
C ASP A 66 0.67 13.06 -4.59
N GLY A 67 0.93 11.89 -5.18
CA GLY A 67 1.47 11.75 -6.55
C GLY A 67 2.93 12.20 -6.69
N ARG A 68 3.63 12.44 -5.57
CA ARG A 68 5.10 12.56 -5.55
C ARG A 68 5.65 11.16 -5.57
N LEU A 69 5.89 10.63 -6.76
CA LEU A 69 6.52 9.33 -6.88
C LEU A 69 7.84 9.35 -6.09
N PRO A 70 8.05 8.37 -5.20
CA PRO A 70 9.13 8.40 -4.24
C PRO A 70 10.46 8.47 -4.99
N VAL A 71 11.18 9.55 -4.70
CA VAL A 71 12.50 9.83 -5.28
C VAL A 71 13.51 8.98 -4.52
N THR A 72 13.62 7.70 -4.85
CA THR A 72 14.90 7.03 -4.62
C THR A 72 15.93 7.75 -5.49
N GLU A 73 17.13 8.00 -4.97
CA GLU A 73 18.21 8.83 -5.52
C GLU A 73 18.56 8.63 -7.03
N ALA A 74 18.00 7.62 -7.69
CA ALA A 74 18.00 7.40 -9.14
C ALA A 74 17.34 8.52 -10.00
N PHE A 75 16.62 9.46 -9.38
CA PHE A 75 16.05 10.62 -10.08
C PHE A 75 17.08 11.65 -10.56
N LEU A 76 18.31 11.61 -10.02
CA LEU A 76 19.37 12.53 -10.40
C LEU A 76 20.19 11.94 -11.56
N GLY A 77 19.67 12.06 -12.78
CA GLY A 77 20.56 12.27 -13.93
C GLY A 77 20.68 11.20 -15.02
N SER A 78 19.81 10.19 -15.08
CA SER A 78 19.77 9.35 -16.30
C SER A 78 18.69 9.86 -17.26
N ALA A 79 19.11 10.47 -18.36
CA ALA A 79 18.28 10.94 -19.47
C ALA A 79 17.49 9.82 -20.20
N ALA A 80 17.49 8.58 -19.68
CA ALA A 80 16.89 7.42 -20.31
C ALA A 80 15.37 7.29 -20.06
N TRP A 81 14.80 8.06 -19.12
CA TRP A 81 13.41 7.86 -18.64
C TRP A 81 12.40 8.92 -19.13
N GLY A 82 12.89 10.06 -19.61
CA GLY A 82 12.09 11.30 -19.69
C GLY A 82 11.82 11.87 -18.28
N ALA A 83 11.87 13.19 -18.13
CA ALA A 83 11.46 13.82 -16.88
C ALA A 83 9.96 13.58 -16.66
N PRO A 84 9.50 13.16 -15.46
CA PRO A 84 8.06 13.04 -15.24
C PRO A 84 7.40 14.40 -15.49
N PRO A 85 6.18 14.42 -16.06
CA PRO A 85 5.37 15.63 -16.20
C PRO A 85 5.19 16.35 -14.87
N ALA A 86 4.80 17.63 -14.86
CA ALA A 86 4.69 18.44 -13.63
C ALA A 86 3.73 17.83 -12.58
N GLN A 87 3.91 18.20 -11.30
CA GLN A 87 3.04 17.69 -10.23
C GLN A 87 1.62 18.20 -10.41
N GLY A 88 0.65 17.30 -10.25
CA GLY A 88 -0.77 17.61 -10.44
C GLY A 88 -1.18 17.69 -11.92
N SER A 89 -0.29 17.42 -12.87
CA SER A 89 -0.64 17.39 -14.29
C SER A 89 -1.33 16.06 -14.65
N PRO A 90 -2.36 16.07 -15.50
CA PRO A 90 -3.05 14.85 -15.94
C PRO A 90 -2.13 13.92 -16.76
N GLU A 91 -1.11 14.47 -17.42
CA GLU A 91 -0.11 13.72 -18.19
C GLU A 91 0.76 12.84 -17.29
N ARG A 92 0.87 13.17 -16.00
CA ARG A 92 1.68 12.40 -15.06
C ARG A 92 1.10 11.01 -14.79
N GLU A 93 -0.22 10.91 -14.70
CA GLU A 93 -0.89 9.61 -14.59
C GLU A 93 -0.59 8.75 -15.81
N GLN A 94 -0.80 9.31 -17.02
CA GLN A 94 -0.54 8.59 -18.27
C GLN A 94 0.93 8.15 -18.38
N TRP A 95 1.86 9.02 -18.02
CA TRP A 95 3.28 8.70 -17.96
C TRP A 95 3.55 7.53 -17.00
N PHE A 96 2.99 7.55 -15.79
CA PHE A 96 3.16 6.46 -14.82
C PHE A 96 2.59 5.13 -15.32
N LEU A 97 1.39 5.17 -15.91
CA LEU A 97 0.73 3.99 -16.48
C LEU A 97 1.53 3.38 -17.64
N SER A 98 2.29 4.19 -18.38
CA SER A 98 3.17 3.75 -19.48
C SER A 98 4.58 3.33 -19.06
N SER A 99 5.01 3.60 -17.82
CA SER A 99 6.39 3.41 -17.37
C SER A 99 6.53 2.25 -16.39
N GLU A 100 6.91 1.07 -16.88
CA GLU A 100 7.17 -0.12 -16.04
C GLU A 100 8.22 0.15 -14.95
N LEU A 101 9.18 1.02 -15.26
CA LEU A 101 10.22 1.42 -14.33
C LEU A 101 9.66 2.27 -13.19
N ALA A 102 8.81 3.27 -13.49
CA ALA A 102 8.11 4.04 -12.46
C ALA A 102 7.25 3.14 -11.56
N GLN A 103 6.58 2.16 -12.16
CA GLN A 103 5.78 1.19 -11.42
C GLN A 103 6.64 0.25 -10.57
N THR A 104 7.85 -0.12 -11.01
CA THR A 104 8.79 -0.92 -10.23
C THR A 104 9.26 -0.18 -9.00
N HIS A 105 9.63 1.10 -9.15
CA HIS A 105 10.04 1.93 -8.01
C HIS A 105 8.90 2.21 -7.04
N ALA A 106 7.69 2.47 -7.55
CA ALA A 106 6.48 2.56 -6.72
C ALA A 106 6.30 1.31 -5.83
N ARG A 107 6.47 0.11 -6.40
CA ARG A 107 6.42 -1.14 -5.63
C ARG A 107 7.54 -1.25 -4.60
N GLN A 108 8.77 -0.91 -4.97
CA GLN A 108 9.92 -0.95 -4.05
C GLN A 108 9.69 -0.04 -2.84
N TYR A 109 9.18 1.16 -3.08
CA TYR A 109 8.82 2.07 -2.00
C TYR A 109 7.73 1.49 -1.11
N LEU A 110 6.64 0.96 -1.68
CA LEU A 110 5.56 0.36 -0.88
C LEU A 110 6.06 -0.82 -0.03
N VAL A 111 6.94 -1.67 -0.57
CA VAL A 111 7.56 -2.77 0.20
C VAL A 111 8.39 -2.21 1.36
N ALA A 112 9.21 -1.18 1.11
CA ALA A 112 10.01 -0.55 2.15
C ALA A 112 9.13 0.08 3.24
N GLU A 113 8.11 0.85 2.83
CA GLU A 113 7.20 1.51 3.74
C GLU A 113 6.39 0.51 4.57
N VAL A 114 5.92 -0.60 4.00
CA VAL A 114 5.24 -1.66 4.76
C VAL A 114 6.15 -2.26 5.84
N GLY A 115 7.45 -2.38 5.57
CA GLY A 115 8.44 -2.82 6.55
C GLY A 115 8.73 -1.78 7.64
N GLU A 116 8.81 -0.51 7.28
CA GLU A 116 9.08 0.61 8.19
C GLU A 116 7.87 0.96 9.07
N ARG A 117 6.67 0.96 8.49
CA ARG A 117 5.39 1.32 9.12
C ARG A 117 4.72 0.14 9.82
N ARG A 118 5.52 -0.74 10.42
CA ARG A 118 5.01 -1.91 11.15
C ARG A 118 4.03 -1.51 12.27
N ASP A 119 4.22 -0.32 12.85
CA ASP A 119 3.32 0.28 13.83
C ASP A 119 1.88 0.46 13.30
N LEU A 120 1.71 0.83 12.03
CA LEU A 120 0.39 0.96 11.41
C LEU A 120 -0.30 -0.39 11.21
N LEU A 121 0.47 -1.43 10.86
CA LEU A 121 -0.05 -2.79 10.74
C LEU A 121 -0.51 -3.31 12.10
N GLU A 122 0.28 -3.08 13.14
CA GLU A 122 -0.06 -3.44 14.51
C GLU A 122 -1.32 -2.73 14.99
N ARG A 123 -1.43 -1.42 14.72
CA ARG A 123 -2.63 -0.64 15.02
C ARG A 123 -3.86 -1.15 14.27
N CYS A 124 -3.73 -1.51 12.99
CA CYS A 124 -4.83 -2.10 12.21
C CYS A 124 -5.35 -3.39 12.86
N VAL A 125 -4.45 -4.26 13.31
CA VAL A 125 -4.83 -5.51 14.01
C VAL A 125 -5.49 -5.21 15.36
N ASP A 126 -4.98 -4.25 16.13
CA ASP A 126 -5.54 -3.88 17.42
C ASP A 126 -6.95 -3.28 17.28
N GLU A 127 -7.15 -2.39 16.31
CA GLU A 127 -8.46 -1.82 15.97
C GLU A 127 -9.46 -2.90 15.51
N TRP A 128 -9.00 -3.91 14.77
CA TRP A 128 -9.84 -5.04 14.37
C TRP A 128 -10.20 -5.94 15.56
N LEU A 129 -9.24 -6.26 16.44
CA LEU A 129 -9.48 -7.06 17.65
C LEU A 129 -10.47 -6.36 18.60
N ALA A 130 -10.32 -5.05 18.79
CA ALA A 130 -11.24 -4.25 19.59
C ALA A 130 -12.68 -4.30 19.05
N ARG A 131 -12.85 -4.24 17.72
CA ARG A 131 -14.18 -4.37 17.07
C ARG A 131 -14.82 -5.74 17.27
N ARG A 132 -14.03 -6.83 17.27
CA ARG A 132 -14.56 -8.18 17.57
C ARG A 132 -14.90 -8.37 19.04
N GLY A 133 -14.12 -7.81 19.96
CA GLY A 133 -14.40 -7.88 21.40
C GLY A 133 -15.61 -7.03 21.84
N ALA A 134 -16.02 -6.06 21.01
CA ALA A 134 -17.18 -5.21 21.24
C ALA A 134 -18.49 -5.76 20.64
N ALA A 135 -18.45 -6.93 19.98
CA ALA A 135 -19.66 -7.64 19.57
C ALA A 135 -20.34 -8.25 20.82
N PRO A 136 -21.59 -7.89 21.14
CA PRO A 136 -22.31 -8.41 22.30
C PRO A 136 -22.63 -9.91 22.18
#